data_AF-A0A5E3XDF6-F1
#
_entry.id   AF-A0A5E3XDF6-F1
#
_cell.length_a   1.000
_cell.length_b   1.000
_cell.length_c   1.000
_cell.angle_alpha   90.00
_cell.angle_beta   90.00
_cell.angle_gamma   90.00
#
_symmetry.space_group_name_H-M   'P 1'
#
loop_
_entity.id
_entity.type
_entity.pdbx_description
1 polymer ?
#
loop_
_entity_poly.entity_id
_entity_poly.type
_entity_poly.pdbx_seq_one_letter_code
_entity_poly.pdbx_strand_id
1 'polypeptide(L)'
;MRSRAALALLAVPTASAWELPFSKLWSGNSDQVPLAVPDATMASSAGSQVQGPPRIAIIGAGAAGSSAAYFLSKAVERFGITVEVDVYEQNDYVGGRSTTVYPYDDMTLEPVELGASIFVAVNKNMMRASDEFNLTRINFAADDNEQMGIWDGKEFLFTQGTRGNGYFGSWFDTLKVFWRYGYSSPVKAQNIVKALTSRFTDLYLPTPPRWTNITSVVTELGWADQVMLTGEEYFSSQGVGEKFIHELIGAATRVNYAQDADKIHALEASVSLAATGATAIKGGNWKVFDQFVKRSGAKLYLKDKVETVKKVNADTWLLRSASGTRRYNSIILAAPAPLAGLELPGEPLTPVDYVNLHVTLFTTTSPHANPEYFGYKPGSKVPETILTAKGTAEFNSMTYHGRLKDADGVPLEPPQWVVKIFSMEKVEDAWIEKLFGHEVNWVYRKLWQPYPVLPPTTSFPSIKLDDGFYYINAFEPAISTMETETIAARNVVEMVLDELLGLPGLCPFRPKADEGYTTEVEGKDFVFGWDCPEALAASEPDAAPAPETPATPSVDVPVTVGTTPTEL
;
A
#
# COMPACT_ATOMS: atom_id res chain seq x y z
N MET A 1 -47.12 8.93 49.76
CA MET A 1 -46.81 10.13 48.96
C MET A 1 -45.36 10.54 49.18
N ARG A 2 -44.52 10.53 48.14
CA ARG A 2 -43.34 11.40 47.92
C ARG A 2 -42.82 11.16 46.50
N SER A 3 -42.05 12.10 45.95
CA SER A 3 -41.93 12.27 44.49
C SER A 3 -41.17 11.16 43.78
N ARG A 4 -41.58 10.86 42.54
CA ARG A 4 -40.73 10.19 41.54
C ARG A 4 -40.07 11.26 40.68
N ALA A 5 -38.74 11.34 40.71
CA ALA A 5 -37.96 11.98 39.66
C ALA A 5 -37.43 10.89 38.73
N ALA A 6 -37.79 10.93 37.45
CA ALA A 6 -37.23 10.02 36.45
C ALA A 6 -35.96 10.64 35.87
N LEU A 7 -34.84 9.91 35.94
CA LEU A 7 -33.63 10.24 35.19
C LEU A 7 -33.63 9.40 33.92
N ALA A 8 -33.58 10.04 32.76
CA ALA A 8 -33.59 9.34 31.48
C ALA A 8 -32.26 8.64 31.21
N LEU A 9 -32.29 7.41 30.69
CA LEU A 9 -31.10 6.80 30.12
C LEU A 9 -30.81 7.49 28.78
N LEU A 10 -29.68 8.20 28.70
CA LEU A 10 -29.06 8.54 27.43
C LEU A 10 -28.33 7.30 26.90
N ALA A 11 -28.92 6.65 25.90
CA ALA A 11 -28.26 5.60 25.15
C ALA A 11 -27.15 6.22 24.28
N VAL A 12 -25.90 6.07 24.70
CA VAL A 12 -24.74 6.41 23.87
C VAL A 12 -24.49 5.25 22.91
N PRO A 13 -24.37 5.48 21.59
CA PRO A 13 -24.10 4.40 20.65
C PRO A 13 -22.68 3.85 20.83
N THR A 14 -22.58 2.52 20.86
CA THR A 14 -21.40 1.69 20.51
C THR A 14 -20.03 2.34 20.70
N ALA A 15 -19.40 2.10 21.85
CA ALA A 15 -17.96 2.26 21.97
C ALA A 15 -17.27 1.23 21.06
N SER A 16 -16.55 1.69 20.03
CA SER A 16 -15.69 0.84 19.20
C SER A 16 -14.62 0.19 20.08
N ALA A 17 -14.49 -1.14 20.01
CA ALA A 17 -13.42 -1.86 20.69
C ALA A 17 -12.05 -1.48 20.12
N TRP A 18 -11.00 -1.61 20.94
CA TRP A 18 -9.62 -1.36 20.52
C TRP A 18 -9.02 -2.59 19.83
N GLU A 19 -9.41 -2.77 18.58
CA GLU A 19 -8.88 -3.82 17.73
C GLU A 19 -7.56 -3.35 17.07
N LEU A 20 -6.46 -3.90 17.59
CA LEU A 20 -5.21 -4.04 16.85
C LEU A 20 -5.44 -5.02 15.66
N PRO A 21 -4.59 -5.01 14.62
CA PRO A 21 -5.03 -5.23 13.22
C PRO A 21 -5.34 -6.67 12.77
N PHE A 22 -5.96 -7.53 13.59
CA PHE A 22 -6.03 -8.98 13.37
C PHE A 22 -7.40 -9.62 13.73
N SER A 23 -8.29 -9.88 12.75
CA SER A 23 -9.40 -10.89 12.80
C SER A 23 -10.01 -11.28 11.41
N LYS A 24 -10.68 -12.45 11.33
CA LYS A 24 -10.94 -13.41 10.19
C LYS A 24 -12.08 -13.09 9.15
N LEU A 25 -12.45 -13.92 8.14
CA LEU A 25 -11.78 -14.63 6.98
C LEU A 25 -12.81 -15.48 6.12
N TRP A 26 -12.41 -15.97 4.90
CA TRP A 26 -12.98 -17.01 3.96
C TRP A 26 -14.12 -16.64 2.95
N SER A 27 -14.27 -17.25 1.74
CA SER A 27 -13.51 -18.27 0.93
C SER A 27 -13.92 -18.34 -0.58
N GLY A 28 -13.08 -18.86 -1.51
CA GLY A 28 -13.50 -19.24 -2.91
C GLY A 28 -12.42 -19.45 -4.01
N ASN A 29 -12.62 -20.43 -4.91
CA ASN A 29 -11.80 -20.90 -6.08
C ASN A 29 -12.07 -20.08 -7.39
N SER A 30 -11.35 -20.12 -8.53
CA SER A 30 -10.01 -20.60 -9.04
C SER A 30 -9.64 -19.71 -10.30
N ASP A 31 -8.85 -19.98 -11.37
CA ASP A 31 -8.13 -21.14 -11.98
C ASP A 31 -7.09 -20.67 -13.06
N GLN A 32 -6.25 -21.53 -13.69
CA GLN A 32 -5.25 -21.12 -14.73
C GLN A 32 -4.79 -22.18 -15.78
N VAL A 33 -4.35 -21.71 -16.97
CA VAL A 33 -3.41 -22.38 -17.92
C VAL A 33 -2.52 -21.33 -18.63
N PRO A 34 -1.19 -21.52 -18.81
CA PRO A 34 -0.28 -20.56 -19.46
C PRO A 34 -0.09 -20.78 -20.99
N LEU A 35 0.51 -19.79 -21.67
CA LEU A 35 0.89 -19.83 -23.09
C LEU A 35 2.36 -19.43 -23.33
N ALA A 36 2.95 -19.90 -24.43
CA ALA A 36 4.37 -19.78 -24.75
C ALA A 36 4.73 -18.55 -25.61
N VAL A 37 6.00 -18.14 -25.57
CA VAL A 37 6.56 -16.98 -26.28
C VAL A 37 7.33 -17.43 -27.53
N PRO A 38 7.13 -16.81 -28.72
CA PRO A 38 8.02 -16.95 -29.87
C PRO A 38 9.17 -15.94 -29.83
N ASP A 39 10.38 -16.37 -30.16
CA ASP A 39 11.54 -15.48 -30.35
C ASP A 39 11.36 -14.52 -31.53
N ALA A 40 11.84 -13.28 -31.38
CA ALA A 40 11.92 -12.29 -32.45
C ALA A 40 13.28 -11.57 -32.44
N THR A 41 14.10 -11.83 -33.46
CA THR A 41 15.46 -11.30 -33.59
C THR A 41 15.47 -9.78 -33.81
N MET A 42 16.22 -9.03 -32.99
CA MET A 42 16.36 -7.58 -33.16
C MET A 42 17.40 -7.21 -34.23
N ALA A 43 17.02 -6.31 -35.13
CA ALA A 43 17.93 -5.61 -36.04
C ALA A 43 18.33 -4.25 -35.44
N SER A 44 19.63 -3.93 -35.45
CA SER A 44 20.17 -2.69 -34.90
C SER A 44 20.00 -1.51 -35.88
N SER A 45 19.04 -0.61 -35.62
CA SER A 45 18.85 0.59 -36.44
C SER A 45 19.84 1.70 -36.08
N ALA A 46 20.71 2.08 -37.03
CA ALA A 46 21.77 3.07 -36.85
C ALA A 46 21.28 4.54 -36.83
N GLY A 47 20.02 4.79 -36.49
CA GLY A 47 19.46 6.13 -36.33
C GLY A 47 19.89 6.79 -35.02
N SER A 48 19.80 8.13 -34.95
CA SER A 48 19.99 8.91 -33.70
C SER A 48 18.71 9.08 -32.89
N GLN A 49 17.55 8.93 -33.53
CA GLN A 49 16.21 9.12 -32.98
C GLN A 49 15.48 7.79 -32.73
N VAL A 50 14.42 7.84 -31.93
CA VAL A 50 13.45 6.73 -31.81
C VAL A 50 12.68 6.56 -33.12
N GLN A 51 12.44 5.32 -33.54
CA GLN A 51 11.60 4.97 -34.69
C GLN A 51 10.34 4.24 -34.21
N GLY A 52 9.20 4.60 -34.79
CA GLY A 52 7.88 4.09 -34.41
C GLY A 52 7.08 5.11 -33.57
N PRO A 53 6.07 4.66 -32.81
CA PRO A 53 5.42 5.48 -31.78
C PRO A 53 6.40 5.85 -30.66
N PRO A 54 6.04 6.82 -29.78
CA PRO A 54 6.81 7.14 -28.59
C PRO A 54 7.07 5.89 -27.74
N ARG A 55 8.29 5.76 -27.20
CA ARG A 55 8.70 4.56 -26.45
C ARG A 55 9.22 4.87 -25.04
N ILE A 56 8.71 4.14 -24.06
CA ILE A 56 9.04 4.27 -22.64
C ILE A 56 9.70 2.97 -22.14
N ALA A 57 10.81 3.09 -21.41
CA ALA A 57 11.38 1.99 -20.64
C ALA A 57 11.02 2.14 -19.16
N ILE A 58 10.62 1.05 -18.52
CA ILE A 58 10.44 0.95 -17.07
C ILE A 58 11.51 -0.01 -16.52
N ILE A 59 12.25 0.43 -15.51
CA ILE A 59 13.37 -0.34 -14.92
C ILE A 59 12.96 -0.80 -13.51
N GLY A 60 12.65 -2.09 -13.37
CA GLY A 60 12.10 -2.73 -12.18
C GLY A 60 10.62 -3.05 -12.31
N ALA A 61 10.24 -4.31 -12.10
CA ALA A 61 8.85 -4.80 -12.13
C ALA A 61 8.26 -4.97 -10.70
N GLY A 62 8.69 -4.13 -9.75
CA GLY A 62 8.08 -4.01 -8.43
C GLY A 62 6.75 -3.24 -8.46
N ALA A 63 6.24 -2.88 -7.28
CA ALA A 63 4.98 -2.14 -7.14
C ALA A 63 4.93 -0.85 -7.98
N ALA A 64 5.98 -0.05 -7.95
CA ALA A 64 6.13 1.15 -8.76
C ALA A 64 6.01 0.88 -10.28
N GLY A 65 6.90 0.04 -10.83
CA GLY A 65 7.04 -0.11 -12.27
C GLY A 65 5.89 -0.87 -12.93
N SER A 66 5.35 -1.87 -12.23
CA SER A 66 4.13 -2.57 -12.67
C SER A 66 2.94 -1.62 -12.74
N SER A 67 2.73 -0.80 -11.70
CA SER A 67 1.67 0.22 -11.67
C SER A 67 1.88 1.29 -12.75
N ALA A 68 3.12 1.71 -13.00
CA ALA A 68 3.43 2.67 -14.06
C ALA A 68 3.06 2.14 -15.45
N ALA A 69 3.37 0.86 -15.73
CA ALA A 69 2.97 0.21 -16.99
C ALA A 69 1.44 0.17 -17.13
N TYR A 70 0.72 -0.17 -16.05
CA TYR A 70 -0.75 -0.23 -16.05
C TYR A 70 -1.42 1.16 -16.21
N PHE A 71 -0.92 2.20 -15.53
CA PHE A 71 -1.47 3.55 -15.72
C PHE A 71 -1.15 4.12 -17.10
N LEU A 72 -0.01 3.76 -17.71
CA LEU A 72 0.27 4.10 -19.11
C LEU A 72 -0.70 3.40 -20.07
N SER A 73 -1.08 2.13 -19.84
CA SER A 73 -2.08 1.47 -20.69
C SER A 73 -3.48 2.06 -20.51
N LYS A 74 -3.83 2.51 -19.30
CA LYS A 74 -5.09 3.25 -19.05
C LYS A 74 -5.11 4.61 -19.76
N ALA A 75 -3.98 5.29 -19.92
CA ALA A 75 -3.91 6.48 -20.77
C ALA A 75 -4.01 6.14 -22.27
N VAL A 76 -3.37 5.06 -22.72
CA VAL A 76 -3.51 4.54 -24.10
C VAL A 76 -4.98 4.25 -24.44
N GLU A 77 -5.70 3.57 -23.55
CA GLU A 77 -7.13 3.27 -23.65
C GLU A 77 -7.98 4.55 -23.72
N ARG A 78 -7.80 5.50 -22.79
CA ARG A 78 -8.64 6.70 -22.66
C ARG A 78 -8.44 7.75 -23.75
N PHE A 79 -7.22 7.88 -24.29
CA PHE A 79 -6.89 8.90 -25.30
C PHE A 79 -6.80 8.35 -26.73
N GLY A 80 -6.89 7.03 -26.93
CA GLY A 80 -6.78 6.40 -28.26
C GLY A 80 -5.39 6.57 -28.92
N ILE A 81 -4.36 6.80 -28.11
CA ILE A 81 -2.97 7.02 -28.55
C ILE A 81 -2.23 5.68 -28.77
N THR A 82 -0.99 5.73 -29.25
CA THR A 82 -0.12 4.55 -29.33
C THR A 82 1.23 4.87 -28.70
N VAL A 83 1.64 4.04 -27.73
CA VAL A 83 2.92 4.13 -27.01
C VAL A 83 3.47 2.71 -26.87
N GLU A 84 4.76 2.52 -27.12
CA GLU A 84 5.45 1.26 -26.81
C GLU A 84 6.02 1.33 -25.38
N VAL A 85 5.71 0.35 -24.53
CA VAL A 85 6.22 0.25 -23.16
C VAL A 85 6.99 -1.05 -22.99
N ASP A 86 8.25 -0.97 -22.56
CA ASP A 86 9.11 -2.12 -22.24
C ASP A 86 9.42 -2.10 -20.73
N VAL A 87 9.28 -3.23 -20.04
CA VAL A 87 9.55 -3.39 -18.60
C VAL A 87 10.74 -4.34 -18.41
N TYR A 88 11.82 -3.86 -17.80
CA TYR A 88 13.04 -4.63 -17.53
C TYR A 88 13.12 -5.03 -16.06
N GLU A 89 13.35 -6.29 -15.76
CA GLU A 89 13.50 -6.83 -14.41
C GLU A 89 14.69 -7.78 -14.32
N GLN A 90 15.53 -7.60 -13.29
CA GLN A 90 16.73 -8.41 -13.05
C GLN A 90 16.40 -9.78 -12.44
N ASN A 91 15.27 -9.90 -11.74
CA ASN A 91 14.71 -11.15 -11.22
C ASN A 91 13.95 -11.92 -12.31
N ASP A 92 13.47 -13.12 -11.97
CA ASP A 92 12.61 -13.96 -12.83
C ASP A 92 11.15 -14.03 -12.42
N TYR A 93 10.72 -13.05 -11.62
CA TYR A 93 9.35 -12.85 -11.18
C TYR A 93 9.03 -11.35 -11.12
N VAL A 94 7.74 -11.03 -11.23
CA VAL A 94 7.19 -9.67 -11.04
C VAL A 94 6.81 -9.50 -9.57
N GLY A 95 6.93 -8.29 -9.01
CA GLY A 95 6.56 -7.93 -7.65
C GLY A 95 7.72 -7.47 -6.75
N GLY A 96 8.95 -7.88 -7.05
CA GLY A 96 10.18 -7.42 -6.37
C GLY A 96 10.21 -7.75 -4.88
N ARG A 97 9.92 -6.76 -4.01
CA ARG A 97 9.87 -6.95 -2.54
C ARG A 97 8.56 -7.58 -2.05
N SER A 98 7.52 -7.63 -2.87
CA SER A 98 6.40 -8.54 -2.68
C SER A 98 6.70 -9.83 -3.44
N THR A 99 6.84 -10.93 -2.70
CA THR A 99 7.16 -12.26 -3.24
C THR A 99 6.96 -13.33 -2.15
N THR A 100 6.72 -14.56 -2.56
CA THR A 100 6.39 -15.69 -1.68
C THR A 100 7.40 -16.84 -1.79
N VAL A 101 7.60 -17.58 -0.71
CA VAL A 101 8.43 -18.80 -0.64
C VAL A 101 7.56 -20.02 -0.37
N TYR A 102 7.79 -21.11 -1.09
CA TYR A 102 7.15 -22.41 -0.82
C TYR A 102 7.98 -23.20 0.21
N PRO A 103 7.39 -23.67 1.33
CA PRO A 103 8.07 -24.56 2.25
C PRO A 103 8.59 -25.82 1.54
N TYR A 104 9.77 -26.31 1.92
CA TYR A 104 10.47 -27.44 1.25
C TYR A 104 10.73 -27.28 -0.26
N ASP A 105 10.58 -26.06 -0.81
CA ASP A 105 10.51 -25.79 -2.26
C ASP A 105 9.37 -26.57 -2.97
N ASP A 106 8.36 -27.02 -2.21
CA ASP A 106 7.23 -27.83 -2.69
C ASP A 106 6.03 -26.95 -3.08
N MET A 107 5.77 -26.86 -4.38
CA MET A 107 4.68 -26.08 -4.95
C MET A 107 3.27 -26.67 -4.69
N THR A 108 3.17 -27.83 -4.04
CA THR A 108 1.88 -28.38 -3.56
C THR A 108 1.44 -27.81 -2.21
N LEU A 109 2.27 -27.00 -1.55
CA LEU A 109 2.01 -26.40 -0.25
C LEU A 109 1.55 -24.93 -0.33
N GLU A 110 0.88 -24.42 0.72
CA GLU A 110 0.51 -23.00 0.80
C GLU A 110 1.77 -22.10 0.90
N PRO A 111 2.00 -21.16 -0.04
CA PRO A 111 3.20 -20.34 -0.06
C PRO A 111 3.14 -19.20 0.96
N VAL A 112 4.30 -18.87 1.53
CA VAL A 112 4.45 -17.90 2.62
C VAL A 112 5.01 -16.58 2.09
N GLU A 113 4.34 -15.46 2.37
CA GLU A 113 4.84 -14.12 2.04
C GLU A 113 6.20 -13.84 2.71
N LEU A 114 7.19 -13.41 1.93
CA LEU A 114 8.53 -13.11 2.43
C LEU A 114 8.64 -11.67 2.99
N GLY A 115 7.87 -10.75 2.41
CA GLY A 115 7.74 -9.34 2.80
C GLY A 115 6.42 -8.77 2.28
N ALA A 116 6.23 -7.45 2.41
CA ALA A 116 5.07 -6.72 1.85
C ALA A 116 3.70 -7.42 2.06
N SER A 117 3.50 -8.01 3.24
CA SER A 117 2.51 -9.08 3.43
C SER A 117 1.08 -8.59 3.66
N ILE A 118 0.85 -7.27 3.80
CA ILE A 118 -0.47 -6.68 4.07
C ILE A 118 -0.75 -5.41 3.27
N PHE A 119 -2.04 -5.14 3.08
CA PHE A 119 -2.63 -3.85 2.76
C PHE A 119 -3.94 -3.68 3.55
N VAL A 120 -4.50 -2.48 3.59
CA VAL A 120 -5.71 -2.12 4.35
C VAL A 120 -6.72 -1.37 3.48
N ALA A 121 -7.95 -1.18 3.97
CA ALA A 121 -9.04 -0.54 3.22
C ALA A 121 -8.74 0.88 2.69
N VAL A 122 -7.79 1.62 3.28
CA VAL A 122 -7.36 2.94 2.78
C VAL A 122 -6.33 2.86 1.63
N ASN A 123 -5.80 1.68 1.33
CA ASN A 123 -4.95 1.42 0.17
C ASN A 123 -5.82 1.15 -1.06
N LYS A 124 -6.38 2.23 -1.63
CA LYS A 124 -7.46 2.11 -2.63
C LYS A 124 -6.98 1.43 -3.93
N ASN A 125 -5.74 1.58 -4.35
CA ASN A 125 -5.22 0.91 -5.55
C ASN A 125 -5.05 -0.60 -5.32
N MET A 126 -4.46 -1.03 -4.19
CA MET A 126 -4.37 -2.45 -3.85
C MET A 126 -5.76 -3.09 -3.67
N MET A 127 -6.69 -2.39 -3.03
CA MET A 127 -8.09 -2.83 -2.90
C MET A 127 -8.76 -2.94 -4.28
N ARG A 128 -8.77 -1.88 -5.09
CA ARG A 128 -9.42 -1.86 -6.41
C ARG A 128 -8.79 -2.87 -7.39
N ALA A 129 -7.48 -3.06 -7.34
CA ALA A 129 -6.79 -4.12 -8.09
C ALA A 129 -7.24 -5.52 -7.68
N SER A 130 -7.44 -5.77 -6.38
CA SER A 130 -7.93 -7.07 -5.93
C SER A 130 -9.36 -7.38 -6.42
N ASP A 131 -10.21 -6.36 -6.54
CA ASP A 131 -11.56 -6.48 -7.11
C ASP A 131 -11.53 -6.64 -8.64
N GLU A 132 -10.94 -5.69 -9.39
CA GLU A 132 -10.92 -5.71 -10.85
C GLU A 132 -10.13 -6.88 -11.46
N PHE A 133 -9.17 -7.43 -10.71
CA PHE A 133 -8.38 -8.58 -11.16
C PHE A 133 -8.93 -9.92 -10.63
N ASN A 134 -10.05 -9.91 -9.90
CA ASN A 134 -10.69 -11.08 -9.30
C ASN A 134 -9.72 -11.90 -8.42
N LEU A 135 -8.97 -11.23 -7.56
CA LEU A 135 -7.98 -11.84 -6.68
C LEU A 135 -8.58 -12.06 -5.28
N THR A 136 -8.71 -13.32 -4.87
CA THR A 136 -9.27 -13.70 -3.57
C THR A 136 -8.51 -13.05 -2.41
N ARG A 137 -9.12 -12.03 -1.79
CA ARG A 137 -8.66 -11.44 -0.53
C ARG A 137 -8.80 -12.43 0.63
N ILE A 138 -7.84 -12.40 1.53
CA ILE A 138 -7.84 -13.08 2.83
C ILE A 138 -7.46 -12.06 3.91
N ASN A 139 -8.12 -12.09 5.06
CA ASN A 139 -7.69 -11.27 6.20
C ASN A 139 -6.36 -11.83 6.72
N PHE A 140 -5.37 -10.98 6.98
CA PHE A 140 -4.03 -11.38 7.46
C PHE A 140 -4.02 -11.76 8.96
N ALA A 141 -5.17 -12.17 9.48
CA ALA A 141 -5.38 -12.30 10.90
C ALA A 141 -4.81 -13.59 11.49
N ALA A 142 -4.19 -13.43 12.65
CA ALA A 142 -4.04 -14.48 13.65
C ALA A 142 -5.38 -15.15 13.98
N ASP A 143 -5.36 -16.42 14.37
CA ASP A 143 -6.54 -17.13 14.90
C ASP A 143 -7.06 -16.48 16.20
N ASP A 144 -8.34 -16.63 16.52
CA ASP A 144 -8.97 -16.00 17.71
C ASP A 144 -8.40 -16.53 19.04
N ASN A 145 -7.59 -17.60 18.98
CA ASN A 145 -6.91 -18.25 20.10
C ASN A 145 -5.42 -17.87 20.20
N GLU A 146 -4.86 -17.20 19.19
CA GLU A 146 -3.47 -16.73 19.18
C GLU A 146 -3.30 -15.52 20.10
N GLN A 147 -2.12 -15.42 20.71
CA GLN A 147 -1.78 -14.31 21.59
C GLN A 147 -0.65 -13.47 20.98
N MET A 148 -0.73 -12.15 21.16
CA MET A 148 0.34 -11.22 20.85
C MET A 148 1.06 -10.81 22.13
N GLY A 149 2.38 -10.79 22.14
CA GLY A 149 3.21 -10.33 23.24
C GLY A 149 4.30 -9.36 22.80
N ILE A 150 4.62 -8.39 23.66
CA ILE A 150 5.70 -7.43 23.46
C ILE A 150 6.82 -7.75 24.46
N TRP A 151 7.98 -8.15 23.95
CA TRP A 151 9.13 -8.63 24.73
C TRP A 151 10.29 -7.62 24.71
N ASP A 152 10.98 -7.40 25.83
CA ASP A 152 12.12 -6.45 25.93
C ASP A 152 13.50 -7.11 25.73
N GLY A 153 13.53 -8.43 25.62
CA GLY A 153 14.74 -9.26 25.70
C GLY A 153 14.87 -10.05 27.00
N LYS A 154 13.92 -9.91 27.94
CA LYS A 154 13.89 -10.61 29.25
C LYS A 154 12.48 -11.04 29.64
N GLU A 155 11.51 -10.13 29.62
CA GLU A 155 10.12 -10.38 30.00
C GLU A 155 9.10 -9.79 29.02
N PHE A 156 7.87 -10.29 29.07
CA PHE A 156 6.75 -9.74 28.30
C PHE A 156 6.16 -8.51 29.00
N LEU A 157 6.42 -7.32 28.46
CA LEU A 157 5.89 -6.05 28.96
C LEU A 157 4.36 -5.98 28.83
N PHE A 158 3.81 -6.53 27.75
CA PHE A 158 2.39 -6.51 27.43
C PHE A 158 1.98 -7.78 26.68
N THR A 159 0.75 -8.27 26.92
CA THR A 159 0.15 -9.39 26.18
C THR A 159 -1.36 -9.20 25.93
N GLN A 160 -1.77 -9.49 24.70
CA GLN A 160 -3.12 -9.35 24.14
C GLN A 160 -3.60 -10.69 23.53
N GLY A 161 -4.91 -10.90 23.46
CA GLY A 161 -5.51 -12.21 23.18
C GLY A 161 -5.86 -12.91 24.50
N THR A 162 -6.78 -12.32 25.26
CA THR A 162 -7.12 -12.82 26.62
C THR A 162 -7.68 -14.24 26.60
N ARG A 163 -7.20 -15.09 27.52
CA ARG A 163 -7.69 -16.47 27.73
C ARG A 163 -9.22 -16.51 27.90
N GLY A 164 -9.94 -17.02 26.89
CA GLY A 164 -11.35 -17.35 26.96
C GLY A 164 -12.16 -16.82 25.78
N ASN A 165 -12.60 -17.72 24.91
CA ASN A 165 -13.34 -17.41 23.69
C ASN A 165 -14.65 -16.67 24.00
N GLY A 166 -14.76 -15.40 23.61
CA GLY A 166 -16.00 -14.64 23.73
C GLY A 166 -15.86 -13.13 23.61
N TYR A 167 -17.01 -12.47 23.45
CA TYR A 167 -17.19 -11.02 23.25
C TYR A 167 -16.46 -10.13 24.28
N PHE A 168 -16.19 -10.64 25.48
CA PHE A 168 -15.47 -9.92 26.52
C PHE A 168 -13.96 -9.78 26.26
N GLY A 169 -13.34 -10.62 25.42
CA GLY A 169 -11.89 -10.65 25.21
C GLY A 169 -11.34 -9.33 24.66
N SER A 170 -11.87 -8.87 23.52
CA SER A 170 -11.50 -7.60 22.87
C SER A 170 -11.71 -6.40 23.81
N TRP A 171 -12.79 -6.40 24.61
CA TRP A 171 -13.03 -5.38 25.65
C TRP A 171 -12.03 -5.44 26.81
N PHE A 172 -11.66 -6.63 27.30
CA PHE A 172 -10.64 -6.75 28.34
C PHE A 172 -9.26 -6.33 27.84
N ASP A 173 -8.90 -6.64 26.60
CA ASP A 173 -7.64 -6.20 26.01
C ASP A 173 -7.64 -4.67 25.77
N THR A 174 -8.75 -4.10 25.31
CA THR A 174 -8.99 -2.64 25.31
C THR A 174 -8.73 -2.01 26.69
N LEU A 175 -9.27 -2.64 27.74
CA LEU A 175 -9.12 -2.17 29.12
C LEU A 175 -7.68 -2.32 29.65
N LYS A 176 -6.95 -3.39 29.30
CA LYS A 176 -5.52 -3.54 29.62
C LYS A 176 -4.69 -2.41 29.03
N VAL A 177 -4.93 -2.06 27.76
CA VAL A 177 -4.22 -0.96 27.07
C VAL A 177 -4.47 0.35 27.83
N PHE A 178 -5.73 0.72 28.08
CA PHE A 178 -6.04 1.94 28.84
C PHE A 178 -5.53 1.93 30.28
N TRP A 179 -5.44 0.77 30.93
CA TRP A 179 -4.93 0.64 32.30
C TRP A 179 -3.39 0.76 32.36
N ARG A 180 -2.65 0.17 31.41
CA ARG A 180 -1.17 0.21 31.37
C ARG A 180 -0.62 1.55 30.87
N TYR A 181 -1.29 2.18 29.91
CA TYR A 181 -0.80 3.36 29.17
C TYR A 181 -1.59 4.65 29.42
N GLY A 182 -2.63 4.58 30.26
CA GLY A 182 -3.63 5.63 30.41
C GLY A 182 -4.61 5.68 29.23
N TYR A 183 -5.77 6.31 29.43
CA TYR A 183 -6.74 6.53 28.33
C TYR A 183 -6.23 7.53 27.27
N SER A 184 -5.41 8.50 27.68
CA SER A 184 -4.94 9.60 26.83
C SER A 184 -3.95 9.17 25.73
N SER A 185 -2.90 8.42 26.09
CA SER A 185 -1.82 8.06 25.16
C SER A 185 -2.33 7.30 23.93
N PRO A 186 -3.15 6.24 24.08
CA PRO A 186 -3.67 5.50 22.94
C PRO A 186 -4.63 6.36 22.11
N VAL A 187 -5.62 7.03 22.73
CA VAL A 187 -6.60 7.86 21.99
C VAL A 187 -5.94 8.96 21.17
N LYS A 188 -4.86 9.58 21.68
CA LYS A 188 -4.05 10.53 20.92
C LYS A 188 -3.37 9.90 19.71
N ALA A 189 -2.71 8.75 19.87
CA ALA A 189 -2.10 8.02 18.76
C ALA A 189 -3.14 7.63 17.70
N GLN A 190 -4.32 7.15 18.09
CA GLN A 190 -5.42 6.87 17.16
C GLN A 190 -5.91 8.12 16.43
N ASN A 191 -5.94 9.29 17.07
CA ASN A 191 -6.36 10.54 16.41
C ASN A 191 -5.32 11.02 15.39
N ILE A 192 -4.02 10.82 15.66
CA ILE A 192 -2.93 11.08 14.71
C ILE A 192 -3.07 10.15 13.49
N VAL A 193 -3.26 8.85 13.71
CA VAL A 193 -3.47 7.87 12.63
C VAL A 193 -4.73 8.20 11.81
N LYS A 194 -5.84 8.61 12.44
CA LYS A 194 -7.06 9.03 11.73
C LYS A 194 -6.85 10.28 10.88
N ALA A 195 -6.13 11.28 11.38
CA ALA A 195 -5.78 12.47 10.62
C ALA A 195 -4.88 12.12 9.42
N LEU A 196 -3.86 11.28 9.63
CA LEU A 196 -3.00 10.75 8.57
C LEU A 196 -3.79 9.98 7.51
N THR A 197 -4.65 9.03 7.89
CA THR A 197 -5.43 8.25 6.92
C THR A 197 -6.45 9.09 6.16
N SER A 198 -7.02 10.12 6.80
CA SER A 198 -7.89 11.09 6.11
C SER A 198 -7.13 11.88 5.05
N ARG A 199 -5.91 12.34 5.36
CA ARG A 199 -5.03 13.04 4.39
C ARG A 199 -4.51 12.11 3.31
N PHE A 200 -4.20 10.86 3.66
CA PHE A 200 -3.82 9.84 2.70
C PHE A 200 -4.93 9.60 1.65
N THR A 201 -6.21 9.65 2.05
CA THR A 201 -7.31 9.52 1.09
C THR A 201 -7.50 10.72 0.14
N ASP A 202 -6.95 11.90 0.46
CA ASP A 202 -6.98 13.06 -0.44
C ASP A 202 -6.23 12.76 -1.77
N LEU A 203 -5.27 11.81 -1.76
CA LEU A 203 -4.52 11.36 -2.94
C LEU A 203 -5.35 10.61 -3.99
N TYR A 204 -6.59 10.19 -3.70
CA TYR A 204 -7.47 9.53 -4.66
C TYR A 204 -8.67 10.39 -5.10
N LEU A 205 -8.76 11.63 -4.62
CA LEU A 205 -9.82 12.56 -4.99
C LEU A 205 -9.83 12.83 -6.51
N PRO A 206 -10.97 13.24 -7.10
CA PRO A 206 -11.08 13.56 -8.53
C PRO A 206 -10.12 14.67 -9.02
N THR A 207 -9.67 15.53 -8.11
CA THR A 207 -8.63 16.55 -8.31
C THR A 207 -7.49 16.31 -7.31
N PRO A 208 -6.66 15.25 -7.47
CA PRO A 208 -5.67 14.91 -6.48
C PRO A 208 -4.44 15.83 -6.60
N PRO A 209 -3.62 15.96 -5.54
CA PRO A 209 -2.33 16.63 -5.59
C PRO A 209 -1.48 16.17 -6.79
N ARG A 210 -0.69 17.08 -7.35
CA ARG A 210 0.37 16.80 -8.34
C ARG A 210 1.67 17.37 -7.82
N TRP A 211 2.75 16.57 -7.86
CA TRP A 211 4.02 16.98 -7.29
C TRP A 211 5.21 16.60 -8.17
N THR A 212 6.13 17.55 -8.34
CA THR A 212 7.42 17.34 -9.02
C THR A 212 8.56 17.01 -8.05
N ASN A 213 8.30 17.13 -6.75
CA ASN A 213 9.21 16.84 -5.65
C ASN A 213 8.41 16.37 -4.42
N ILE A 214 9.02 15.57 -3.55
CA ILE A 214 8.32 14.98 -2.40
C ILE A 214 7.96 16.02 -1.33
N THR A 215 8.82 17.03 -1.14
CA THR A 215 8.60 18.11 -0.16
C THR A 215 7.28 18.85 -0.39
N SER A 216 6.86 19.06 -1.66
CA SER A 216 5.59 19.74 -1.93
C SER A 216 4.37 18.92 -1.50
N VAL A 217 4.28 17.63 -1.84
CA VAL A 217 3.14 16.78 -1.43
C VAL A 217 3.13 16.50 0.08
N VAL A 218 4.30 16.32 0.71
CA VAL A 218 4.43 16.22 2.17
C VAL A 218 3.96 17.51 2.86
N THR A 219 4.19 18.68 2.26
CA THR A 219 3.70 19.97 2.78
C THR A 219 2.19 20.12 2.58
N GLU A 220 1.69 19.80 1.37
CA GLU A 220 0.28 19.93 0.98
C GLU A 220 -0.65 19.04 1.83
N LEU A 221 -0.22 17.82 2.14
CA LEU A 221 -0.95 16.89 3.01
C LEU A 221 -0.76 17.17 4.52
N GLY A 222 0.07 18.16 4.89
CA GLY A 222 0.28 18.59 6.27
C GLY A 222 1.22 17.71 7.10
N TRP A 223 2.12 16.98 6.44
CA TRP A 223 3.03 16.00 7.08
C TRP A 223 4.45 16.53 7.34
N ALA A 224 4.72 17.82 7.10
CA ALA A 224 6.06 18.41 7.27
C ALA A 224 6.66 18.14 8.67
N ASP A 225 5.92 18.46 9.74
CA ASP A 225 6.37 18.20 11.13
C ASP A 225 6.57 16.70 11.42
N GLN A 226 5.89 15.83 10.67
CA GLN A 226 6.00 14.38 10.83
C GLN A 226 7.21 13.77 10.10
N VAL A 227 7.77 14.44 9.07
CA VAL A 227 9.04 14.01 8.46
C VAL A 227 10.26 14.66 9.13
N MET A 228 10.09 15.82 9.77
CA MET A 228 11.18 16.56 10.43
C MET A 228 11.52 16.10 11.86
N LEU A 229 10.70 15.23 12.46
CA LEU A 229 10.87 14.74 13.84
C LEU A 229 10.88 13.21 13.89
N THR A 230 11.57 12.63 14.86
CA THR A 230 11.43 11.19 15.16
C THR A 230 10.02 10.86 15.65
N GLY A 231 9.61 9.59 15.53
CA GLY A 231 8.37 9.10 16.13
C GLY A 231 8.29 9.43 17.62
N GLU A 232 9.38 9.23 18.37
CA GLU A 232 9.45 9.53 19.79
C GLU A 232 9.22 11.01 20.10
N GLU A 233 9.92 11.93 19.41
CA GLU A 233 9.75 13.37 19.60
C GLU A 233 8.34 13.85 19.23
N TYR A 234 7.83 13.43 18.07
CA TYR A 234 6.51 13.85 17.60
C TYR A 234 5.39 13.33 18.51
N PHE A 235 5.34 12.02 18.79
CA PHE A 235 4.29 11.48 19.66
C PHE A 235 4.39 12.06 21.09
N SER A 236 5.60 12.34 21.59
CA SER A 236 5.79 13.05 22.86
C SER A 236 5.29 14.49 22.81
N SER A 237 5.53 15.23 21.71
CA SER A 237 5.01 16.60 21.51
C SER A 237 3.48 16.66 21.50
N GLN A 238 2.83 15.65 20.91
CA GLN A 238 1.38 15.48 20.95
C GLN A 238 0.90 14.98 22.33
N GLY A 239 1.82 14.67 23.24
CA GLY A 239 1.58 14.23 24.61
C GLY A 239 1.00 12.82 24.71
N VAL A 240 1.45 11.91 23.84
CA VAL A 240 1.38 10.46 24.07
C VAL A 240 2.42 10.11 25.14
N GLY A 241 2.07 9.28 26.12
CA GLY A 241 3.02 8.91 27.18
C GLY A 241 4.14 8.00 26.68
N GLU A 242 5.38 8.31 27.06
CA GLU A 242 6.64 7.57 26.79
C GLU A 242 6.46 6.05 26.74
N LYS A 243 5.85 5.44 27.76
CA LYS A 243 5.63 3.99 27.82
C LYS A 243 4.82 3.44 26.63
N PHE A 244 3.82 4.16 26.14
CA PHE A 244 3.08 3.74 24.95
C PHE A 244 3.93 3.87 23.67
N ILE A 245 4.80 4.89 23.63
CA ILE A 245 5.74 5.10 22.52
C ILE A 245 6.76 3.96 22.48
N HIS A 246 7.46 3.68 23.57
CA HIS A 246 8.52 2.65 23.61
C HIS A 246 7.98 1.23 23.46
N GLU A 247 6.81 0.92 24.02
CA GLU A 247 6.25 -0.43 23.99
C GLU A 247 5.40 -0.69 22.75
N LEU A 248 4.37 0.12 22.46
CA LEU A 248 3.45 -0.15 21.34
C LEU A 248 3.95 0.43 20.02
N ILE A 249 4.33 1.71 19.99
CA ILE A 249 4.78 2.36 18.74
C ILE A 249 6.15 1.77 18.33
N GLY A 250 7.06 1.59 19.28
CA GLY A 250 8.35 0.94 19.06
C GLY A 250 8.22 -0.50 18.54
N ALA A 251 7.29 -1.30 19.08
CA ALA A 251 7.00 -2.63 18.53
C ALA A 251 6.43 -2.55 17.11
N ALA A 252 5.54 -1.61 16.83
CA ALA A 252 4.96 -1.40 15.50
C ALA A 252 5.99 -0.96 14.45
N THR A 253 6.91 -0.04 14.78
CA THR A 253 7.97 0.37 13.86
C THR A 253 9.03 -0.72 13.67
N ARG A 254 9.32 -1.51 14.72
CA ARG A 254 10.28 -2.62 14.65
C ARG A 254 9.75 -3.80 13.84
N VAL A 255 8.46 -4.11 13.86
CA VAL A 255 7.89 -5.19 13.01
C VAL A 255 7.68 -4.75 11.56
N ASN A 256 7.20 -3.53 11.32
CA ASN A 256 6.91 -3.06 9.95
C ASN A 256 8.16 -2.60 9.20
N TYR A 257 9.11 -1.93 9.88
CA TYR A 257 10.24 -1.22 9.24
C TYR A 257 11.62 -1.58 9.79
N ALA A 258 11.67 -2.49 10.78
CA ALA A 258 12.88 -2.89 11.49
C ALA A 258 13.67 -1.72 12.14
N GLN A 259 12.99 -0.61 12.44
CA GLN A 259 13.57 0.62 12.98
C GLN A 259 12.89 1.03 14.29
N ASP A 260 13.66 1.63 15.19
CA ASP A 260 13.17 2.09 16.51
C ASP A 260 12.50 3.46 16.42
N ALA A 261 11.54 3.73 17.31
CA ALA A 261 10.75 4.97 17.33
C ALA A 261 11.58 6.26 17.53
N ASP A 262 12.78 6.18 18.11
CA ASP A 262 13.74 7.28 18.27
C ASP A 262 14.67 7.49 17.06
N LYS A 263 14.44 6.76 15.97
CA LYS A 263 15.27 6.81 14.75
C LYS A 263 14.42 7.01 13.50
N ILE A 264 13.29 6.33 13.41
CA ILE A 264 12.32 6.48 12.33
C ILE A 264 11.58 7.82 12.46
N HIS A 265 11.37 8.53 11.36
CA HIS A 265 10.58 9.76 11.36
C HIS A 265 9.10 9.48 11.66
N ALA A 266 8.41 10.47 12.23
CA ALA A 266 7.08 10.30 12.80
C ALA A 266 5.97 9.99 11.77
N LEU A 267 6.16 10.35 10.50
CA LEU A 267 5.22 10.00 9.42
C LEU A 267 5.12 8.48 9.28
N GLU A 268 6.25 7.78 9.10
CA GLU A 268 6.24 6.33 8.97
C GLU A 268 6.00 5.61 10.31
N ALA A 269 6.40 6.24 11.43
CA ALA A 269 5.98 5.78 12.75
C ALA A 269 4.43 5.75 12.88
N SER A 270 3.74 6.72 12.28
CA SER A 270 2.29 6.79 12.24
C SER A 270 1.67 5.80 11.23
N VAL A 271 2.32 5.58 10.08
CA VAL A 271 1.90 4.55 9.10
C VAL A 271 2.00 3.15 9.70
N SER A 272 3.01 2.86 10.53
CA SER A 272 3.15 1.57 11.24
C SER A 272 1.97 1.19 12.14
N LEU A 273 1.17 2.19 12.55
CA LEU A 273 -0.03 2.05 13.35
C LEU A 273 -1.33 2.01 12.52
N ALA A 274 -1.26 2.26 11.21
CA ALA A 274 -2.41 2.35 10.30
C ALA A 274 -2.89 1.00 9.74
N ALA A 275 -2.34 -0.12 10.22
CA ALA A 275 -2.58 -1.46 9.69
C ALA A 275 -3.97 -2.08 10.01
N THR A 276 -4.88 -1.39 10.70
CA THR A 276 -6.19 -1.94 11.12
C THR A 276 -7.04 -2.42 9.92
N GLY A 277 -7.51 -3.67 9.98
CA GLY A 277 -8.18 -4.33 8.86
C GLY A 277 -7.22 -5.00 7.87
N ALA A 278 -6.06 -5.48 8.34
CA ALA A 278 -5.01 -6.03 7.51
C ALA A 278 -5.49 -7.20 6.62
N THR A 279 -5.22 -7.07 5.33
CA THR A 279 -5.69 -7.94 4.25
C THR A 279 -4.52 -8.32 3.34
N ALA A 280 -4.58 -9.51 2.74
CA ALA A 280 -3.62 -10.03 1.76
C ALA A 280 -4.37 -10.76 0.62
N ILE A 281 -3.66 -11.16 -0.44
CA ILE A 281 -4.18 -12.00 -1.53
C ILE A 281 -3.83 -13.47 -1.26
N LYS A 282 -4.76 -14.42 -1.51
CA LYS A 282 -4.49 -15.86 -1.34
C LYS A 282 -3.26 -16.27 -2.17
N GLY A 283 -2.20 -16.69 -1.48
CA GLY A 283 -0.94 -17.12 -2.07
C GLY A 283 -0.12 -16.01 -2.75
N GLY A 284 -0.22 -14.76 -2.27
CA GLY A 284 0.77 -13.71 -2.56
C GLY A 284 0.21 -12.41 -3.14
N ASN A 285 0.48 -11.29 -2.47
CA ASN A 285 0.18 -9.91 -2.91
C ASN A 285 0.88 -9.55 -4.22
N TRP A 286 2.01 -10.20 -4.53
CA TRP A 286 2.76 -10.02 -5.79
C TRP A 286 1.91 -10.25 -7.05
N LYS A 287 0.82 -11.03 -6.94
CA LYS A 287 -0.16 -11.26 -8.00
C LYS A 287 -0.83 -9.97 -8.49
N VAL A 288 -0.94 -8.94 -7.66
CA VAL A 288 -1.41 -7.60 -8.09
C VAL A 288 -0.45 -7.00 -9.12
N PHE A 289 0.84 -7.05 -8.86
CA PHE A 289 1.89 -6.50 -9.73
C PHE A 289 2.06 -7.32 -11.01
N ASP A 290 1.96 -8.65 -10.91
CA ASP A 290 1.86 -9.55 -12.07
C ASP A 290 0.67 -9.22 -12.98
N GLN A 291 -0.51 -8.98 -12.39
CA GLN A 291 -1.71 -8.57 -13.14
C GLN A 291 -1.58 -7.17 -13.75
N PHE A 292 -0.99 -6.20 -13.05
CA PHE A 292 -0.70 -4.89 -13.63
C PHE A 292 0.18 -5.00 -14.89
N VAL A 293 1.28 -5.75 -14.84
CA VAL A 293 2.13 -5.94 -16.04
C VAL A 293 1.35 -6.66 -17.15
N LYS A 294 0.67 -7.77 -16.84
CA LYS A 294 -0.10 -8.53 -17.85
C LYS A 294 -1.22 -7.73 -18.51
N ARG A 295 -1.88 -6.84 -17.75
CA ARG A 295 -2.97 -5.97 -18.24
C ARG A 295 -2.48 -4.66 -18.86
N SER A 296 -1.20 -4.33 -18.72
CA SER A 296 -0.59 -3.18 -19.40
C SER A 296 -0.36 -3.40 -20.90
N GLY A 297 -0.20 -4.66 -21.33
CA GLY A 297 0.28 -4.98 -22.69
C GLY A 297 1.76 -4.64 -22.93
N ALA A 298 2.49 -4.14 -21.92
CA ALA A 298 3.90 -3.83 -22.01
C ALA A 298 4.76 -5.09 -22.22
N LYS A 299 5.88 -4.94 -22.94
CA LYS A 299 6.81 -6.03 -23.19
C LYS A 299 7.72 -6.24 -21.98
N LEU A 300 7.50 -7.31 -21.24
CA LEU A 300 8.30 -7.70 -20.07
C LEU A 300 9.57 -8.46 -20.48
N TYR A 301 10.70 -8.09 -19.87
CA TYR A 301 11.99 -8.78 -19.95
C TYR A 301 12.40 -9.19 -18.53
N LEU A 302 12.36 -10.50 -18.25
CA LEU A 302 12.81 -11.11 -17.00
C LEU A 302 14.25 -11.61 -17.13
N LYS A 303 14.98 -11.70 -16.01
CA LYS A 303 16.44 -11.97 -15.95
C LYS A 303 17.29 -10.96 -16.73
N ASP A 304 16.75 -9.79 -17.05
CA ASP A 304 17.34 -8.82 -17.96
C ASP A 304 17.69 -7.52 -17.24
N LYS A 305 18.77 -7.57 -16.44
CA LYS A 305 19.26 -6.39 -15.74
C LYS A 305 19.73 -5.33 -16.74
N VAL A 306 19.20 -4.12 -16.60
CA VAL A 306 19.73 -2.95 -17.31
C VAL A 306 21.14 -2.66 -16.81
N GLU A 307 22.11 -2.62 -17.72
CA GLU A 307 23.52 -2.38 -17.41
C GLU A 307 23.90 -0.90 -17.48
N THR A 308 23.36 -0.17 -18.46
CA THR A 308 23.64 1.26 -18.66
C THR A 308 22.47 1.95 -19.35
N VAL A 309 22.15 3.17 -18.90
CA VAL A 309 21.27 4.10 -19.60
C VAL A 309 22.06 5.39 -19.87
N LYS A 310 22.06 5.91 -21.09
CA LYS A 310 22.79 7.14 -21.45
C LYS A 310 21.97 8.03 -22.38
N LYS A 311 22.00 9.34 -22.16
CA LYS A 311 21.37 10.33 -23.05
C LYS A 311 22.14 10.41 -24.37
N VAL A 312 21.42 10.56 -25.49
CA VAL A 312 22.02 10.67 -26.84
C VAL A 312 21.73 12.01 -27.49
N ASN A 313 20.55 12.56 -27.24
CA ASN A 313 20.14 13.93 -27.57
C ASN A 313 19.03 14.33 -26.58
N ALA A 314 18.40 15.50 -26.76
CA ALA A 314 17.34 15.99 -25.85
C ALA A 314 16.23 14.93 -25.62
N ASP A 315 15.78 14.28 -26.69
CA ASP A 315 14.52 13.51 -26.72
C ASP A 315 14.76 11.99 -26.87
N THR A 316 16.01 11.52 -26.73
CA THR A 316 16.40 10.12 -26.91
C THR A 316 17.42 9.65 -25.88
N TRP A 317 17.02 8.61 -25.15
CA TRP A 317 17.83 7.78 -24.27
C TRP A 317 18.21 6.46 -24.95
N LEU A 318 19.39 5.93 -24.63
CA LEU A 318 19.88 4.63 -25.06
C LEU A 318 20.04 3.72 -23.84
N LEU A 319 19.27 2.64 -23.80
CA LEU A 319 19.30 1.64 -22.74
C LEU A 319 19.97 0.37 -23.26
N ARG A 320 20.84 -0.23 -22.44
CA ARG A 320 21.56 -1.47 -22.74
C ARG A 320 21.35 -2.49 -21.63
N SER A 321 21.13 -3.74 -22.05
CA SER A 321 20.65 -4.88 -21.27
C SER A 321 21.12 -6.18 -21.94
N ALA A 322 20.89 -7.34 -21.33
CA ALA A 322 21.26 -8.63 -21.93
C ALA A 322 20.40 -8.98 -23.15
N SER A 323 19.15 -8.53 -23.22
CA SER A 323 18.32 -8.64 -24.45
C SER A 323 18.79 -7.73 -25.59
N GLY A 324 19.68 -6.75 -25.31
CA GLY A 324 20.33 -5.91 -26.30
C GLY A 324 20.34 -4.43 -25.95
N THR A 325 20.42 -3.59 -26.98
CA THR A 325 20.44 -2.12 -26.87
C THR A 325 19.26 -1.53 -27.62
N ARG A 326 18.43 -0.69 -26.96
CA ARG A 326 17.22 -0.09 -27.54
C ARG A 326 17.11 1.40 -27.21
N ARG A 327 16.44 2.17 -28.09
CA ARG A 327 16.21 3.61 -27.95
C ARG A 327 14.82 3.91 -27.39
N TYR A 328 14.77 4.88 -26.49
CA TYR A 328 13.60 5.30 -25.73
C TYR A 328 13.48 6.82 -25.72
N ASN A 329 12.25 7.35 -25.67
CA ASN A 329 12.00 8.77 -25.44
C ASN A 329 11.94 9.08 -23.95
N SER A 330 11.49 8.13 -23.13
CA SER A 330 11.51 8.28 -21.67
C SER A 330 11.93 7.02 -20.92
N ILE A 331 12.51 7.24 -19.75
CA ILE A 331 12.99 6.23 -18.81
C ILE A 331 12.31 6.46 -17.47
N ILE A 332 11.70 5.41 -16.93
CA ILE A 332 11.07 5.40 -15.61
C ILE A 332 11.86 4.41 -14.75
N LEU A 333 12.66 4.93 -13.83
CA LEU A 333 13.35 4.13 -12.83
C LEU A 333 12.38 3.79 -11.68
N ALA A 334 12.07 2.50 -11.57
CA ALA A 334 11.16 1.90 -10.60
C ALA A 334 11.87 0.89 -9.65
N ALA A 335 13.20 0.85 -9.72
CA ALA A 335 14.09 0.12 -8.83
C ALA A 335 14.84 1.13 -7.95
N PRO A 336 15.07 0.86 -6.65
CA PRO A 336 15.81 1.74 -5.75
C PRO A 336 17.14 2.19 -6.34
N ALA A 337 17.32 3.51 -6.50
CA ALA A 337 18.48 4.10 -7.17
C ALA A 337 19.85 3.59 -6.64
N PRO A 338 20.09 3.49 -5.31
CA PRO A 338 21.34 2.94 -4.78
C PRO A 338 21.59 1.46 -5.11
N LEU A 339 20.53 0.69 -5.39
CA LEU A 339 20.59 -0.76 -5.60
C LEU A 339 20.51 -1.15 -7.09
N ALA A 340 20.06 -0.24 -7.96
CA ALA A 340 20.04 -0.44 -9.40
C ALA A 340 21.46 -0.67 -9.96
N GLY A 341 22.44 0.09 -9.47
CA GLY A 341 23.82 0.06 -9.97
C GLY A 341 24.00 0.78 -11.31
N LEU A 342 23.19 1.82 -11.56
CA LEU A 342 23.22 2.63 -12.78
C LEU A 342 23.90 3.98 -12.51
N GLU A 343 24.65 4.47 -13.49
CA GLU A 343 24.99 5.90 -13.59
C GLU A 343 23.69 6.67 -13.88
N LEU A 344 23.29 7.58 -12.99
CA LEU A 344 22.09 8.40 -13.14
C LEU A 344 22.43 9.78 -13.74
N PRO A 345 21.53 10.38 -14.53
CA PRO A 345 21.72 11.74 -15.05
C PRO A 345 21.35 12.80 -14.01
N GLY A 346 21.73 14.05 -14.27
CA GLY A 346 21.43 15.19 -13.41
C GLY A 346 22.38 15.35 -12.22
N GLU A 347 21.92 16.05 -11.19
CA GLU A 347 22.64 16.21 -9.93
C GLU A 347 22.58 14.94 -9.07
N PRO A 348 23.57 14.69 -8.19
CA PRO A 348 23.53 13.57 -7.27
C PRO A 348 22.28 13.58 -6.39
N LEU A 349 21.57 12.44 -6.35
CA LEU A 349 20.41 12.26 -5.47
C LEU A 349 20.79 12.34 -3.99
N THR A 350 19.87 12.87 -3.17
CA THR A 350 19.91 12.71 -1.70
C THR A 350 20.14 11.23 -1.35
N PRO A 351 21.20 10.90 -0.59
CA PRO A 351 21.48 9.52 -0.21
C PRO A 351 20.33 8.87 0.57
N VAL A 352 20.04 7.62 0.24
CA VAL A 352 19.04 6.79 0.93
C VAL A 352 19.71 5.45 1.25
N ASP A 353 20.08 5.26 2.51
CA ASP A 353 20.52 3.95 2.99
C ASP A 353 19.32 2.98 3.07
N TYR A 354 19.59 1.67 3.06
CA TYR A 354 18.56 0.63 3.16
C TYR A 354 18.84 -0.31 4.31
N VAL A 355 17.79 -0.70 5.03
CA VAL A 355 17.86 -1.62 6.17
C VAL A 355 18.21 -3.02 5.65
N ASN A 356 19.36 -3.55 6.05
CA ASN A 356 19.69 -4.96 5.87
C ASN A 356 18.85 -5.78 6.85
N LEU A 357 17.86 -6.52 6.34
CA LEU A 357 16.99 -7.37 7.16
C LEU A 357 17.20 -8.85 6.83
N HIS A 358 17.44 -9.65 7.87
CA HIS A 358 17.34 -11.09 7.79
C HIS A 358 15.90 -11.54 8.01
N VAL A 359 15.36 -12.30 7.07
CA VAL A 359 14.11 -13.04 7.20
C VAL A 359 14.46 -14.51 7.30
N THR A 360 14.10 -15.14 8.42
CA THR A 360 14.23 -16.59 8.60
C THR A 360 12.83 -17.19 8.63
N LEU A 361 12.55 -18.10 7.71
CA LEU A 361 11.34 -18.92 7.66
C LEU A 361 11.73 -20.34 8.06
N PHE A 362 10.91 -21.01 8.87
CA PHE A 362 11.09 -22.43 9.15
C PHE A 362 9.77 -23.14 9.43
N THR A 363 9.81 -24.46 9.33
CA THR A 363 8.74 -25.35 9.80
C THR A 363 9.16 -26.06 11.08
N THR A 364 8.21 -26.27 11.98
CA THR A 364 8.43 -27.03 13.22
C THR A 364 7.20 -27.86 13.58
N THR A 365 7.39 -29.02 14.24
CA THR A 365 6.30 -29.75 14.90
C THR A 365 5.94 -29.20 16.29
N SER A 366 6.66 -28.17 16.78
CA SER A 366 6.38 -27.55 18.07
C SER A 366 5.26 -26.50 17.97
N PRO A 367 4.13 -26.65 18.69
CA PRO A 367 3.00 -25.72 18.58
C PRO A 367 3.26 -24.35 19.20
N HIS A 368 4.23 -24.25 20.12
CA HIS A 368 4.65 -23.01 20.79
C HIS A 368 6.16 -23.03 21.01
N ALA A 369 6.78 -21.84 21.04
CA ALA A 369 8.19 -21.71 21.42
C ALA A 369 8.41 -22.04 22.92
N ASN A 370 9.65 -22.39 23.27
CA ASN A 370 10.08 -22.76 24.62
C ASN A 370 9.76 -21.64 25.65
N PRO A 371 8.88 -21.89 26.65
CA PRO A 371 8.51 -20.87 27.63
C PRO A 371 9.67 -20.43 28.52
N GLU A 372 10.63 -21.31 28.82
CA GLU A 372 11.74 -20.97 29.71
C GLU A 372 12.69 -19.94 29.09
N TYR A 373 12.74 -19.84 27.75
CA TYR A 373 13.48 -18.80 27.03
C TYR A 373 12.94 -17.39 27.35
N PHE A 374 11.62 -17.26 27.48
CA PHE A 374 10.93 -15.99 27.74
C PHE A 374 10.67 -15.74 29.24
N GLY A 375 11.40 -16.43 30.12
CA GLY A 375 11.24 -16.33 31.57
C GLY A 375 9.94 -16.92 32.13
N TYR A 376 9.16 -17.63 31.30
CA TYR A 376 7.95 -18.34 31.74
C TYR A 376 8.29 -19.72 32.31
N LYS A 377 7.39 -20.29 33.11
CA LYS A 377 7.56 -21.63 33.68
C LYS A 377 7.31 -22.72 32.62
N PRO A 378 7.92 -23.91 32.75
CA PRO A 378 7.57 -25.08 31.92
C PRO A 378 6.05 -25.29 31.80
N GLY A 379 5.57 -25.55 30.58
CA GLY A 379 4.15 -25.73 30.28
C GLY A 379 3.31 -24.44 30.24
N SER A 380 3.92 -23.26 30.33
CA SER A 380 3.23 -21.99 30.05
C SER A 380 3.02 -21.83 28.54
N LYS A 381 1.88 -21.25 28.11
CA LYS A 381 1.69 -20.81 26.72
C LYS A 381 2.54 -19.57 26.46
N VAL A 382 3.32 -19.58 25.39
CA VAL A 382 4.03 -18.43 24.83
C VAL A 382 3.15 -17.80 23.73
N PRO A 383 3.11 -16.47 23.59
CA PRO A 383 2.43 -15.80 22.48
C PRO A 383 2.91 -16.28 21.10
N GLU A 384 1.97 -16.57 20.20
CA GLU A 384 2.25 -16.95 18.81
C GLU A 384 2.81 -15.79 17.97
N THR A 385 2.45 -14.55 18.30
CA THR A 385 3.07 -13.34 17.75
C THR A 385 3.89 -12.64 18.84
N ILE A 386 5.21 -12.64 18.70
CA ILE A 386 6.14 -11.93 19.59
C ILE A 386 6.72 -10.74 18.84
N LEU A 387 6.31 -9.54 19.25
CA LEU A 387 6.93 -8.29 18.84
C LEU A 387 7.98 -7.90 19.90
N THR A 388 8.95 -7.06 19.53
CA THR A 388 9.98 -6.63 20.48
C THR A 388 9.97 -5.13 20.70
N ALA A 389 10.09 -4.71 21.96
CA ALA A 389 10.40 -3.34 22.31
C ALA A 389 11.87 -3.03 22.01
N LYS A 390 12.24 -1.75 22.08
CA LYS A 390 13.64 -1.31 22.04
C LYS A 390 14.39 -1.89 23.25
N GLY A 391 15.39 -2.76 22.99
CA GLY A 391 16.06 -3.52 24.04
C GLY A 391 17.18 -4.41 23.50
N THR A 392 17.48 -5.49 24.22
CA THR A 392 18.56 -6.45 23.86
C THR A 392 18.03 -7.73 23.21
N ALA A 393 16.81 -7.71 22.67
CA ALA A 393 16.24 -8.84 21.95
C ALA A 393 16.99 -9.13 20.64
N GLU A 394 17.27 -10.41 20.37
CA GLU A 394 18.07 -10.84 19.22
C GLU A 394 17.32 -10.76 17.87
N PHE A 395 16.02 -10.45 17.92
CA PHE A 395 15.13 -10.35 16.77
C PHE A 395 14.20 -9.13 16.89
N ASN A 396 13.63 -8.71 15.76
CA ASN A 396 12.65 -7.62 15.67
C ASN A 396 11.23 -8.15 15.92
N SER A 397 10.89 -9.29 15.34
CA SER A 397 9.66 -10.04 15.61
C SER A 397 9.81 -11.53 15.31
N MET A 398 9.02 -12.37 15.98
CA MET A 398 8.82 -13.79 15.69
C MET A 398 7.33 -14.09 15.64
N THR A 399 6.85 -14.71 14.57
CA THR A 399 5.42 -14.95 14.33
C THR A 399 5.19 -16.35 13.79
N TYR A 400 4.32 -17.10 14.46
CA TYR A 400 3.68 -18.29 13.90
C TYR A 400 2.67 -17.87 12.82
N HIS A 401 2.80 -18.38 11.60
CA HIS A 401 1.83 -18.19 10.51
C HIS A 401 0.81 -19.34 10.43
N GLY A 402 0.47 -19.92 11.58
CA GLY A 402 -0.44 -21.07 11.69
C GLY A 402 0.17 -22.39 11.23
N ARG A 403 -0.70 -23.39 11.01
CA ARG A 403 -0.31 -24.71 10.48
C ARG A 403 0.03 -24.63 8.99
N LEU A 404 1.04 -25.39 8.59
CA LEU A 404 1.36 -25.69 7.20
C LEU A 404 0.23 -26.51 6.56
N LYS A 405 -0.11 -26.20 5.31
CA LYS A 405 -1.18 -26.82 4.52
C LYS A 405 -0.71 -27.14 3.11
N ASP A 406 -1.49 -27.95 2.41
CA ASP A 406 -1.46 -28.02 0.95
C ASP A 406 -2.04 -26.75 0.28
N ALA A 407 -1.99 -26.69 -1.05
CA ALA A 407 -2.47 -25.56 -1.87
C ALA A 407 -4.01 -25.36 -1.81
N ASP A 408 -4.77 -26.43 -1.56
CA ASP A 408 -6.22 -26.36 -1.33
C ASP A 408 -6.53 -25.71 0.03
N GLY A 409 -5.61 -25.84 0.99
CA GLY A 409 -5.65 -25.23 2.32
C GLY A 409 -5.92 -26.22 3.44
N VAL A 410 -5.77 -27.52 3.18
CA VAL A 410 -5.92 -28.60 4.18
C VAL A 410 -4.62 -28.70 5.01
N PRO A 411 -4.68 -28.59 6.34
CA PRO A 411 -3.50 -28.73 7.19
C PRO A 411 -2.84 -30.11 7.03
N LEU A 412 -1.51 -30.13 6.97
CA LEU A 412 -0.75 -31.38 6.90
C LEU A 412 -0.86 -32.18 8.21
N GLU A 413 -0.77 -33.50 8.10
CA GLU A 413 -0.67 -34.45 9.21
C GLU A 413 0.56 -35.37 9.00
N PRO A 414 1.48 -35.49 9.98
CA PRO A 414 1.47 -34.86 11.30
C PRO A 414 1.61 -33.33 11.21
N PRO A 415 1.06 -32.58 12.19
CA PRO A 415 0.96 -31.14 12.11
C PRO A 415 2.33 -30.48 12.19
N GLN A 416 2.57 -29.55 11.27
CA GLN A 416 3.70 -28.62 11.29
C GLN A 416 3.17 -27.20 11.31
N TRP A 417 3.94 -26.30 11.91
CA TRP A 417 3.67 -24.87 11.95
C TRP A 417 4.75 -24.12 11.18
N VAL A 418 4.33 -23.10 10.43
CA VAL A 418 5.25 -22.16 9.79
C VAL A 418 5.58 -21.06 10.79
N VAL A 419 6.86 -20.76 10.98
CA VAL A 419 7.31 -19.63 11.82
C VAL A 419 8.20 -18.72 10.99
N LYS A 420 8.00 -17.41 11.14
CA LYS A 420 8.82 -16.34 10.54
C LYS A 420 9.50 -15.53 11.64
N ILE A 421 10.77 -15.21 11.41
CA ILE A 421 11.55 -14.27 12.23
C ILE A 421 12.10 -13.17 11.34
N PHE A 422 11.95 -11.93 11.80
CA PHE A 422 12.67 -10.77 11.29
C PHE A 422 13.77 -10.41 12.29
N SER A 423 15.01 -10.24 11.82
CA SER A 423 16.17 -9.94 12.67
C SER A 423 17.18 -9.06 11.94
N MET A 424 17.88 -8.19 12.69
CA MET A 424 18.98 -7.38 12.16
C MET A 424 20.22 -8.20 11.79
N GLU A 425 20.38 -9.36 12.41
CA GLU A 425 21.50 -10.29 12.21
C GLU A 425 20.99 -11.66 11.75
N LYS A 426 21.89 -12.53 11.24
CA LYS A 426 21.54 -13.89 10.84
C LYS A 426 21.26 -14.78 12.06
N VAL A 427 20.02 -15.25 12.19
CA VAL A 427 19.64 -16.30 13.15
C VAL A 427 20.20 -17.66 12.70
N GLU A 428 21.05 -18.27 13.52
CA GLU A 428 21.66 -19.59 13.27
C GLU A 428 20.81 -20.76 13.78
N ASP A 429 20.99 -21.95 13.21
CA ASP A 429 20.18 -23.14 13.54
C ASP A 429 20.25 -23.48 15.04
N ALA A 430 21.45 -23.45 15.62
CA ALA A 430 21.69 -23.67 17.06
C ALA A 430 21.13 -22.56 17.98
N TRP A 431 20.50 -21.51 17.43
CA TRP A 431 19.65 -20.58 18.17
C TRP A 431 18.17 -20.97 18.07
N ILE A 432 17.71 -21.35 16.86
CA ILE A 432 16.35 -21.89 16.64
C ILE A 432 16.12 -23.13 17.52
N GLU A 433 17.10 -24.03 17.61
CA GLU A 433 17.03 -25.23 18.47
C GLU A 433 16.87 -24.92 19.99
N LYS A 434 17.24 -23.72 20.46
CA LYS A 434 17.00 -23.33 21.87
C LYS A 434 15.54 -22.96 22.13
N LEU A 435 14.85 -22.49 21.10
CA LEU A 435 13.44 -22.10 21.14
C LEU A 435 12.49 -23.25 20.78
N PHE A 436 12.89 -24.18 19.92
CA PHE A 436 12.01 -25.22 19.38
C PHE A 436 12.55 -26.65 19.57
N GLY A 437 13.68 -26.82 20.27
CA GLY A 437 14.37 -28.11 20.35
C GLY A 437 14.80 -28.62 18.98
N HIS A 438 14.96 -29.93 18.85
CA HIS A 438 15.22 -30.59 17.57
C HIS A 438 13.93 -30.84 16.75
N GLU A 439 12.86 -30.06 16.99
CA GLU A 439 11.56 -30.20 16.33
C GLU A 439 11.44 -29.32 15.06
N VAL A 440 12.57 -28.89 14.48
CA VAL A 440 12.64 -28.04 13.27
C VAL A 440 12.87 -28.92 12.04
N ASN A 441 12.13 -28.69 10.95
CA ASN A 441 12.08 -29.63 9.81
C ASN A 441 12.58 -29.05 8.47
N TRP A 442 12.45 -27.75 8.25
CA TRP A 442 13.01 -27.00 7.11
C TRP A 442 13.31 -25.58 7.55
N VAL A 443 14.37 -24.97 7.00
CA VAL A 443 14.77 -23.58 7.29
C VAL A 443 15.18 -22.89 5.99
N TYR A 444 14.55 -21.76 5.69
CA TYR A 444 14.89 -20.85 4.61
C TYR A 444 15.34 -19.50 5.19
N ARG A 445 16.36 -18.89 4.57
CA ARG A 445 16.94 -17.62 5.01
C ARG A 445 17.11 -16.66 3.84
N LYS A 446 16.55 -15.46 3.96
CA LYS A 446 16.80 -14.33 3.06
C LYS A 446 17.53 -13.23 3.81
N LEU A 447 18.60 -12.71 3.23
CA LEU A 447 19.04 -11.33 3.48
C LEU A 447 18.55 -10.48 2.30
N TRP A 448 17.92 -9.36 2.59
CA TRP A 448 17.53 -8.36 1.60
C TRP A 448 17.37 -6.98 2.22
N GLN A 449 17.07 -6.00 1.38
CA GLN A 449 16.88 -4.60 1.72
C GLN A 449 15.41 -4.22 1.49
N PRO A 450 14.49 -4.57 2.41
CA PRO A 450 13.05 -4.38 2.21
C PRO A 450 12.63 -2.91 2.34
N TYR A 451 13.32 -2.12 3.16
CA TYR A 451 12.94 -0.74 3.48
C TYR A 451 14.15 0.19 3.40
N PRO A 452 13.97 1.46 3.02
CA PRO A 452 14.96 2.51 3.30
C PRO A 452 15.16 2.67 4.82
N VAL A 453 16.30 3.24 5.20
CA VAL A 453 16.46 3.86 6.52
C VAL A 453 15.73 5.21 6.46
N LEU A 454 14.90 5.48 7.46
CA LEU A 454 13.90 6.56 7.45
C LEU A 454 14.15 7.58 8.57
N PRO A 455 15.30 8.28 8.59
CA PRO A 455 15.59 9.29 9.59
C PRO A 455 14.70 10.53 9.43
N PRO A 456 14.60 11.40 10.45
CA PRO A 456 14.05 12.74 10.28
C PRO A 456 14.78 13.49 9.16
N THR A 457 14.04 14.06 8.21
CA THR A 457 14.59 14.69 7.01
C THR A 457 13.82 15.94 6.59
N THR A 458 14.55 16.84 5.93
CA THR A 458 14.04 18.03 5.24
C THR A 458 14.22 17.95 3.72
N SER A 459 14.79 16.85 3.21
CA SER A 459 15.12 16.66 1.79
C SER A 459 14.85 15.23 1.32
N PHE A 460 14.52 15.09 0.04
CA PHE A 460 14.17 13.82 -0.60
C PHE A 460 14.85 13.73 -1.97
N PRO A 461 15.02 12.53 -2.55
CA PRO A 461 15.49 12.37 -3.92
C PRO A 461 14.58 13.11 -4.92
N SER A 462 15.18 13.61 -6.01
CA SER A 462 14.45 14.21 -7.13
C SER A 462 13.59 13.16 -7.85
N ILE A 463 12.36 13.52 -8.23
CA ILE A 463 11.49 12.67 -9.07
C ILE A 463 11.95 12.75 -10.53
N LYS A 464 12.14 13.96 -11.07
CA LYS A 464 12.72 14.15 -12.40
C LYS A 464 14.23 14.28 -12.26
N LEU A 465 14.98 13.42 -12.95
CA LEU A 465 16.45 13.43 -12.94
C LEU A 465 17.01 14.24 -14.13
N ASP A 466 16.32 14.16 -15.27
CA ASP A 466 16.63 14.87 -16.51
C ASP A 466 15.37 14.84 -17.41
N ASP A 467 15.36 15.54 -18.54
CA ASP A 467 14.25 15.51 -19.51
C ASP A 467 14.01 14.08 -20.03
N GLY A 468 12.78 13.60 -19.84
CA GLY A 468 12.40 12.22 -20.11
C GLY A 468 12.95 11.17 -19.13
N PHE A 469 13.61 11.53 -18.02
CA PHE A 469 14.11 10.57 -17.03
C PHE A 469 13.50 10.83 -15.65
N TYR A 470 12.74 9.85 -15.15
CA TYR A 470 11.98 9.92 -13.90
C TYR A 470 12.33 8.78 -12.94
N TYR A 471 12.15 9.01 -11.64
CA TYR A 471 12.42 8.09 -10.56
C TYR A 471 11.21 8.03 -9.61
N ILE A 472 10.52 6.88 -9.57
CA ILE A 472 9.28 6.71 -8.77
C ILE A 472 9.63 6.58 -7.28
N ASN A 473 10.61 5.71 -6.97
CA ASN A 473 11.04 5.37 -5.62
C ASN A 473 11.76 6.53 -4.89
N ALA A 474 11.73 7.75 -5.46
CA ALA A 474 11.95 8.98 -4.74
C ALA A 474 10.97 9.16 -3.56
N PHE A 475 9.79 8.50 -3.62
CA PHE A 475 8.76 8.56 -2.57
C PHE A 475 9.03 7.64 -1.37
N GLU A 476 9.80 6.56 -1.53
CA GLU A 476 10.08 5.60 -0.44
C GLU A 476 10.61 6.25 0.86
N PRO A 477 11.49 7.27 0.84
CA PRO A 477 11.97 7.92 2.06
C PRO A 477 10.94 8.79 2.80
N ALA A 478 9.70 8.90 2.28
CA ALA A 478 8.58 9.53 2.97
C ALA A 478 7.57 8.49 3.49
N ILE A 479 7.15 7.54 2.65
CA ILE A 479 6.32 6.38 3.03
C ILE A 479 6.66 5.20 2.10
N SER A 480 7.18 4.11 2.64
CA SER A 480 7.68 2.93 1.92
C SER A 480 6.66 1.78 1.97
N THR A 481 5.61 1.83 1.15
CA THR A 481 4.57 0.78 1.08
C THR A 481 4.23 0.38 -0.36
N MET A 482 3.60 -0.79 -0.53
CA MET A 482 3.05 -1.22 -1.83
C MET A 482 2.15 -0.14 -2.46
N GLU A 483 1.26 0.44 -1.66
CA GLU A 483 0.29 1.42 -2.12
C GLU A 483 0.95 2.74 -2.53
N THR A 484 1.88 3.27 -1.71
CA THR A 484 2.51 4.55 -2.02
C THR A 484 3.36 4.51 -3.28
N GLU A 485 3.99 3.38 -3.58
CA GLU A 485 4.67 3.17 -4.86
C GLU A 485 3.67 3.13 -6.05
N THR A 486 2.44 2.64 -5.87
CA THR A 486 1.40 2.76 -6.91
C THR A 486 0.95 4.21 -7.13
N ILE A 487 0.84 5.00 -6.04
CA ILE A 487 0.44 6.41 -6.08
C ILE A 487 1.55 7.28 -6.72
N ALA A 488 2.80 7.04 -6.33
CA ALA A 488 3.97 7.70 -6.91
C ALA A 488 4.13 7.35 -8.40
N ALA A 489 3.92 6.09 -8.77
CA ALA A 489 3.88 5.67 -10.17
C ALA A 489 2.79 6.42 -10.97
N ARG A 490 1.58 6.57 -10.41
CA ARG A 490 0.50 7.34 -11.04
C ARG A 490 0.90 8.80 -11.30
N ASN A 491 1.52 9.47 -10.32
CA ASN A 491 1.99 10.86 -10.46
C ASN A 491 3.12 11.00 -11.50
N VAL A 492 4.09 10.07 -11.51
CA VAL A 492 5.13 10.04 -12.55
C VAL A 492 4.53 9.79 -13.93
N VAL A 493 3.52 8.93 -14.05
CA VAL A 493 2.80 8.73 -15.31
C VAL A 493 2.06 10.00 -15.74
N GLU A 494 1.43 10.76 -14.84
CA GLU A 494 0.85 12.06 -15.20
C GLU A 494 1.91 13.03 -15.77
N MET A 495 3.10 13.09 -15.17
CA MET A 495 4.23 13.91 -15.67
C MET A 495 4.72 13.44 -17.05
N VAL A 496 4.84 12.13 -17.26
CA VAL A 496 5.25 11.55 -18.56
C VAL A 496 4.24 11.87 -19.66
N LEU A 497 2.94 11.78 -19.36
CA LEU A 497 1.88 12.06 -20.35
C LEU A 497 1.82 13.55 -20.74
N ASP A 498 2.08 14.45 -19.79
CA ASP A 498 2.20 15.89 -20.03
C ASP A 498 3.46 16.21 -20.86
N GLU A 499 4.65 15.86 -20.36
CA GLU A 499 5.93 16.22 -21.00
C GLU A 499 6.21 15.52 -22.35
N LEU A 500 5.83 14.24 -22.51
CA LEU A 500 6.13 13.48 -23.74
C LEU A 500 5.05 13.62 -24.81
N LEU A 501 3.78 13.81 -24.42
CA LEU A 501 2.62 13.71 -25.33
C LEU A 501 1.72 14.96 -25.33
N GLY A 502 1.95 15.94 -24.44
CA GLY A 502 1.10 17.13 -24.31
C GLY A 502 -0.31 16.83 -23.81
N LEU A 503 -0.51 15.73 -23.07
CA LEU A 503 -1.81 15.32 -22.55
C LEU A 503 -2.08 15.92 -21.17
N PRO A 504 -3.34 16.26 -20.84
CA PRO A 504 -3.67 16.93 -19.57
C PRO A 504 -3.41 16.07 -18.32
N GLY A 505 -3.14 14.78 -18.48
CA GLY A 505 -2.87 13.82 -17.41
C GLY A 505 -3.34 12.41 -17.75
N LEU A 506 -3.65 11.64 -16.70
CA LEU A 506 -4.15 10.26 -16.81
C LEU A 506 -5.66 10.17 -17.15
N CYS A 507 -6.37 11.30 -17.18
CA CYS A 507 -7.79 11.40 -17.50
C CYS A 507 -8.03 12.50 -18.57
N PRO A 508 -8.94 12.29 -19.56
CA PRO A 508 -9.21 13.26 -20.61
C PRO A 508 -9.76 14.60 -20.10
N PHE A 509 -10.61 14.55 -19.07
CA PHE A 509 -11.02 15.72 -18.30
C PHE A 509 -10.30 15.74 -16.95
N ARG A 510 -9.95 16.94 -16.49
CA ARG A 510 -9.42 17.21 -15.15
C ARG A 510 -10.03 18.54 -14.67
N PRO A 511 -10.88 18.53 -13.63
CA PRO A 511 -11.46 19.75 -13.11
C PRO A 511 -10.41 20.63 -12.43
N LYS A 512 -10.56 21.96 -12.53
CA LYS A 512 -9.97 22.92 -11.59
C LYS A 512 -10.80 22.97 -10.30
N ALA A 513 -10.25 23.59 -9.26
CA ALA A 513 -10.89 23.68 -7.94
C ALA A 513 -12.20 24.50 -7.92
N ASP A 514 -12.44 25.31 -8.95
CA ASP A 514 -13.63 26.11 -9.19
C ASP A 514 -14.58 25.50 -10.27
N GLU A 515 -14.18 24.41 -10.93
CA GLU A 515 -14.95 23.76 -11.99
C GLU A 515 -15.77 22.58 -11.42
N GLY A 516 -17.09 22.64 -11.59
CA GLY A 516 -17.99 21.55 -11.18
C GLY A 516 -17.87 20.33 -12.09
N TYR A 517 -17.90 19.14 -11.49
CA TYR A 517 -17.72 17.86 -12.17
C TYR A 517 -18.64 16.77 -11.60
N THR A 518 -18.74 15.65 -12.33
CA THR A 518 -19.39 14.40 -11.91
C THR A 518 -18.41 13.23 -11.95
N THR A 519 -18.79 12.11 -11.34
CA THR A 519 -18.11 10.82 -11.45
C THR A 519 -19.16 9.75 -11.73
N GLU A 520 -18.91 8.82 -12.67
CA GLU A 520 -19.84 7.71 -12.95
C GLU A 520 -20.00 6.78 -11.72
N VAL A 521 -18.94 6.66 -10.91
CA VAL A 521 -18.90 5.90 -9.66
C VAL A 521 -19.38 6.78 -8.50
N GLU A 522 -20.17 6.23 -7.57
CA GLU A 522 -20.53 6.92 -6.33
C GLU A 522 -19.26 7.36 -5.57
N GLY A 523 -19.20 8.62 -5.13
CA GLY A 523 -17.97 9.29 -4.67
C GLY A 523 -17.27 8.72 -3.43
N LYS A 524 -17.73 7.60 -2.86
CA LYS A 524 -16.99 6.81 -1.86
C LYS A 524 -15.99 5.86 -2.51
N ASP A 525 -16.40 5.22 -3.60
CA ASP A 525 -15.68 4.09 -4.23
C ASP A 525 -14.77 4.55 -5.37
N PHE A 526 -14.92 5.82 -5.80
CA PHE A 526 -14.04 6.48 -6.77
C PHE A 526 -12.55 6.41 -6.36
N VAL A 527 -11.68 6.10 -7.33
CA VAL A 527 -10.22 6.09 -7.20
C VAL A 527 -9.57 6.75 -8.42
N PHE A 528 -9.06 7.99 -8.28
CA PHE A 528 -8.42 8.69 -9.41
C PHE A 528 -7.27 7.88 -10.01
N GLY A 529 -7.40 7.58 -11.31
CA GLY A 529 -6.46 6.78 -12.09
C GLY A 529 -7.05 5.46 -12.57
N TRP A 530 -7.94 4.84 -11.77
CA TRP A 530 -8.85 3.77 -12.20
C TRP A 530 -10.11 4.35 -12.82
N ASP A 531 -10.70 5.29 -12.09
CA ASP A 531 -11.84 6.10 -12.49
C ASP A 531 -11.34 7.50 -12.93
N CYS A 532 -12.17 8.21 -13.69
CA CYS A 532 -11.93 9.60 -14.09
C CYS A 532 -13.14 10.50 -13.76
N PRO A 533 -12.91 11.79 -13.47
CA PRO A 533 -14.00 12.77 -13.43
C PRO A 533 -14.49 13.09 -14.83
N GLU A 534 -15.75 13.52 -14.91
CA GLU A 534 -16.37 14.07 -16.11
C GLU A 534 -16.79 15.53 -15.86
N ALA A 535 -16.75 16.37 -16.89
CA ALA A 535 -17.28 17.72 -16.79
C ALA A 535 -18.80 17.65 -16.55
N LEU A 536 -19.34 18.51 -15.68
CA LEU A 536 -20.78 18.70 -15.64
C LEU A 536 -21.24 19.11 -17.05
N ALA A 537 -22.16 18.34 -17.62
CA ALA A 537 -22.86 18.75 -18.82
C ALA A 537 -23.51 20.12 -18.54
N ALA A 538 -23.14 21.12 -19.34
CA ALA A 538 -23.74 22.44 -19.22
C ALA A 538 -25.24 22.28 -19.43
N SER A 539 -26.04 22.57 -18.41
CA SER A 539 -27.49 22.69 -18.55
C SER A 539 -27.75 23.68 -19.68
N GLU A 540 -28.49 23.28 -20.70
CA GLU A 540 -28.97 24.23 -21.70
C GLU A 540 -29.63 25.39 -20.95
N PRO A 541 -29.27 26.66 -21.23
CA PRO A 541 -29.86 27.78 -20.52
C PRO A 541 -31.36 27.76 -20.77
N ASP A 542 -32.15 27.63 -19.70
CA ASP A 542 -33.62 27.46 -19.75
C ASP A 542 -34.21 28.29 -20.88
N ALA A 543 -34.78 27.59 -21.88
CA ALA A 543 -35.22 28.22 -23.11
C ALA A 543 -36.21 29.33 -22.80
N ALA A 544 -35.75 30.58 -22.92
CA ALA A 544 -36.44 31.74 -22.38
C ALA A 544 -37.90 31.75 -22.88
N PRO A 545 -38.89 31.87 -21.98
CA PRO A 545 -40.29 31.68 -22.33
C PRO A 545 -40.66 32.60 -23.50
N ALA A 546 -41.25 32.00 -24.54
CA ALA A 546 -41.49 32.69 -25.79
C ALA A 546 -42.27 33.99 -25.55
N PRO A 547 -41.87 35.11 -26.17
CA PRO A 547 -42.46 36.41 -25.88
C PRO A 547 -43.96 36.40 -26.18
N GLU A 548 -44.76 36.79 -25.19
CA GLU A 548 -46.22 36.78 -25.31
C GLU A 548 -46.67 37.64 -26.50
N THR A 549 -47.50 37.07 -27.38
CA THR A 549 -48.08 37.81 -28.50
C THR A 549 -48.96 38.95 -27.99
N PRO A 550 -48.76 40.19 -28.46
CA PRO A 550 -49.56 41.32 -28.01
C PRO A 550 -51.06 41.13 -28.29
N ALA A 551 -51.89 41.31 -27.26
CA ALA A 551 -53.34 41.17 -27.40
C ALA A 551 -53.93 42.22 -28.35
N THR A 552 -54.73 41.77 -29.31
CA THR A 552 -55.43 42.64 -30.27
C THR A 552 -56.57 43.38 -29.58
N PRO A 553 -56.70 44.71 -29.71
CA PRO A 553 -57.78 45.45 -29.05
C PRO A 553 -59.14 45.16 -29.67
N SER A 554 -60.06 44.60 -28.89
CA SER A 554 -61.47 44.45 -29.23
C SER A 554 -62.22 45.78 -29.05
N VAL A 555 -63.16 46.09 -29.96
CA VAL A 555 -63.96 47.33 -29.93
C VAL A 555 -65.32 47.07 -29.29
N ASP A 556 -65.63 47.78 -28.20
CA ASP A 556 -66.95 47.76 -27.59
C ASP A 556 -68.00 48.49 -28.45
N VAL A 557 -69.12 47.81 -28.74
CA VAL A 557 -70.36 48.42 -29.23
C VAL A 557 -71.54 47.81 -28.46
N PRO A 558 -72.33 48.59 -27.69
CA PRO A 558 -73.26 48.03 -26.72
C PRO A 558 -74.68 47.79 -27.28
N VAL A 559 -75.30 46.66 -26.93
CA VAL A 559 -76.76 46.45 -26.99
C VAL A 559 -77.23 45.70 -25.74
N THR A 560 -78.42 46.04 -25.25
CA THR A 560 -78.99 45.60 -23.98
C THR A 560 -79.75 44.27 -24.03
N VAL A 561 -79.54 43.45 -22.98
CA VAL A 561 -80.54 42.64 -22.23
C VAL A 561 -81.55 41.79 -23.03
N GLY A 562 -81.42 40.46 -22.92
CA GLY A 562 -82.41 39.48 -23.38
C GLY A 562 -82.32 38.15 -22.64
N THR A 563 -83.32 37.86 -21.81
CA THR A 563 -83.50 36.69 -20.92
C THR A 563 -83.26 35.29 -21.53
N THR A 564 -82.49 34.46 -20.81
CA THR A 564 -82.78 33.07 -20.31
C THR A 564 -83.96 32.23 -20.88
N PRO A 565 -83.96 30.86 -20.83
CA PRO A 565 -83.00 29.91 -20.21
C PRO A 565 -82.71 28.61 -21.03
N THR A 566 -82.26 27.56 -20.30
CA THR A 566 -82.47 26.09 -20.47
C THR A 566 -81.55 25.25 -21.39
N GLU A 567 -80.79 24.36 -20.72
CA GLU A 567 -80.56 22.92 -20.98
C GLU A 567 -80.08 22.49 -22.38
N LEU A 568 -78.94 21.79 -22.51
CA LEU A 568 -78.58 20.54 -21.81
C LEU A 568 -77.11 20.47 -21.32
#